data_AF-A0A3S3S4R0-F1
#
_entry.id   AF-A0A3S3S4R0-F1
#
_cell.length_a   1.000
_cell.length_b   1.000
_cell.length_c   1.000
_cell.angle_alpha   90.00
_cell.angle_beta   90.00
_cell.angle_gamma   90.00
#
_symmetry.space_group_name_H-M   'P 1'
#
loop_
_entity.id
_entity.type
_entity.pdbx_description
1 polymer ?
#
loop_
_entity_poly.entity_id
_entity_poly.type
_entity_poly.pdbx_seq_one_letter_code
_entity_poly.pdbx_strand_id
1 'polypeptide(L)'
;TAARARVAAAMEAIESSHAECPNLPLNLDTYEGLVRRSQVVDVGALPQVRDSLFGTRQPMFWCQASEWSTGDRIWVPYEAVYADTTVPRLEGSGAFLTSTNGLAAGNSFEEAATHALYELVERDALALFQLWSEAERHAGRVIVST
;
A
#
# COMPACT_ATOMS: atom_id res chain seq x y z
N THR A 1 -15.91 21.09 10.32
CA THR A 1 -16.31 21.44 11.69
C THR A 1 -15.41 20.72 12.67
N ALA A 2 -15.29 21.19 13.93
CA ALA A 2 -14.46 20.54 14.94
C ALA A 2 -14.82 19.07 15.19
N ALA A 3 -16.11 18.72 15.10
CA ALA A 3 -16.57 17.34 15.22
C ALA A 3 -15.98 16.43 14.13
N ARG A 4 -15.99 16.86 12.86
CA ARG A 4 -15.41 16.08 11.75
C ARG A 4 -13.90 15.90 11.90
N ALA A 5 -13.19 16.94 12.35
CA ALA A 5 -11.75 16.85 12.57
C ALA A 5 -11.38 15.81 13.65
N ARG A 6 -12.16 15.73 14.73
CA ARG A 6 -11.96 14.71 15.78
C ARG A 6 -12.23 13.30 15.29
N VAL A 7 -13.30 13.11 14.51
CA VAL A 7 -13.62 11.81 13.91
C VAL A 7 -12.51 11.38 12.96
N ALA A 8 -12.05 12.27 12.07
CA ALA A 8 -10.94 11.96 11.16
C ALA A 8 -9.67 11.55 11.92
N ALA A 9 -9.28 12.32 12.94
CA ALA A 9 -8.10 11.98 13.75
C ALA A 9 -8.23 10.63 14.48
N ALA A 10 -9.44 10.28 14.95
CA ALA A 10 -9.67 8.98 15.59
C ALA A 10 -9.61 7.83 14.57
N MET A 11 -10.18 8.00 13.38
CA MET A 11 -10.15 7.00 12.31
C MET A 11 -8.73 6.74 11.83
N GLU A 12 -7.94 7.80 11.63
CA GLU A 12 -6.51 7.72 11.27
C GLU A 12 -5.69 6.92 12.31
N ALA A 13 -5.92 7.18 13.60
CA ALA A 13 -5.23 6.48 14.67
C ALA A 13 -5.60 4.99 14.73
N ILE A 14 -6.88 4.67 14.50
CA ILE A 14 -7.35 3.28 14.39
C ILE A 14 -6.68 2.60 13.20
N GLU A 15 -6.70 3.23 12.03
CA GLU A 15 -6.09 2.71 10.81
C GLU A 15 -4.60 2.40 11.01
N SER A 16 -3.83 3.39 11.49
CA SER A 16 -2.39 3.26 11.73
C SER A 16 -2.10 2.12 12.70
N SER A 17 -2.84 2.04 13.81
CA SER A 17 -2.65 0.97 14.80
C SER A 17 -2.91 -0.43 14.21
N HIS A 18 -3.89 -0.58 13.31
CA HIS A 18 -4.14 -1.86 12.66
C HIS A 18 -3.08 -2.19 11.62
N ALA A 19 -2.58 -1.19 10.90
CA ALA A 19 -1.56 -1.37 9.87
C ALA A 19 -0.16 -1.63 10.45
N GLU A 20 0.16 -1.14 11.65
CA GLU A 20 1.40 -1.47 12.36
C GLU A 20 1.41 -2.92 12.85
N CYS A 21 0.26 -3.45 13.27
CA CYS A 21 0.14 -4.83 13.75
C CYS A 21 -0.95 -5.64 13.04
N PRO A 22 -0.85 -5.91 11.71
CA PRO A 22 -1.87 -6.67 11.01
C PRO A 22 -1.97 -8.09 11.54
N ASN A 23 -3.16 -8.47 12.00
CA ASN A 23 -3.44 -9.84 12.44
C ASN A 23 -3.79 -10.72 11.24
N LEU A 24 -2.78 -11.07 10.43
CA LEU A 24 -2.93 -11.86 9.22
C LEU A 24 -2.11 -13.17 9.31
N PRO A 25 -2.63 -14.30 8.81
CA PRO A 25 -1.82 -15.51 8.65
C PRO A 25 -0.67 -15.25 7.68
N LEU A 26 0.56 -15.47 8.16
CA LEU A 26 1.77 -15.31 7.36
C LEU A 26 2.29 -16.65 6.87
N ASN A 27 2.79 -16.67 5.65
CA ASN A 27 3.48 -17.80 5.06
C ASN A 27 4.91 -17.38 4.67
N LEU A 28 5.92 -18.05 5.22
CA LEU A 28 7.31 -17.85 4.84
C LEU A 28 7.62 -18.70 3.61
N ASP A 29 7.85 -18.07 2.46
CA ASP A 29 8.19 -18.77 1.22
C ASP A 29 8.97 -17.89 0.24
N THR A 30 9.44 -18.52 -0.83
CA THR A 30 10.06 -17.90 -1.99
C THR A 30 8.99 -17.54 -3.04
N TYR A 31 9.23 -16.49 -3.81
CA TYR A 31 8.37 -16.14 -4.95
C TYR A 31 8.26 -17.32 -5.94
N GLU A 32 9.39 -17.96 -6.28
CA GLU A 32 9.44 -19.09 -7.21
C GLU A 32 8.62 -20.30 -6.69
N GLY A 33 8.62 -20.51 -5.38
CA GLY A 33 7.81 -21.54 -4.73
C GLY A 33 6.32 -21.26 -4.83
N LEU A 34 5.91 -20.02 -4.60
CA LEU A 34 4.50 -19.60 -4.58
C LEU A 34 3.86 -19.61 -5.96
N VAL A 35 4.52 -19.03 -6.97
CA VAL A 35 3.98 -18.94 -8.34
C VAL A 35 3.70 -20.32 -8.96
N ARG A 36 4.41 -21.37 -8.52
CA ARG A 36 4.17 -22.74 -8.99
C ARG A 36 2.86 -23.35 -8.52
N ARG A 37 2.25 -22.82 -7.45
CA ARG A 37 1.13 -23.47 -6.74
C ARG A 37 -0.04 -22.54 -6.46
N SER A 38 0.10 -21.25 -6.66
CA SER A 38 -0.91 -20.25 -6.33
C SER A 38 -0.72 -18.99 -7.16
N GLN A 39 -1.77 -18.18 -7.26
CA GLN A 39 -1.67 -16.85 -7.85
C GLN A 39 -0.91 -15.93 -6.90
N VAL A 40 0.02 -15.16 -7.47
CA VAL A 40 0.83 -14.17 -6.77
C VAL A 40 0.64 -12.85 -7.50
N VAL A 41 0.59 -11.75 -6.75
CA VAL A 41 0.59 -10.41 -7.34
C VAL A 41 1.79 -10.21 -8.26
N ASP A 42 1.65 -9.35 -9.26
CA ASP A 42 2.77 -8.91 -10.06
C ASP A 42 3.73 -8.05 -9.20
N VAL A 43 4.78 -8.69 -8.69
CA VAL A 43 5.82 -8.05 -7.88
C VAL A 43 6.59 -6.97 -8.64
N GLY A 44 6.58 -6.99 -9.97
CA GLY A 44 7.20 -5.94 -10.80
C GLY A 44 6.38 -4.65 -10.83
N ALA A 45 5.08 -4.74 -10.56
CA ALA A 45 4.19 -3.59 -10.48
C ALA A 45 4.15 -2.94 -9.08
N LEU A 46 4.74 -3.60 -8.06
CA LEU A 46 4.79 -3.07 -6.71
C LEU A 46 5.89 -2.02 -6.55
N PRO A 47 5.67 -0.97 -5.74
CA PRO A 47 6.72 -0.01 -5.41
C PRO A 47 7.91 -0.68 -4.71
N GLN A 48 9.07 -0.65 -5.35
CA GLN A 48 10.31 -1.19 -4.81
C GLN A 48 11.15 -0.10 -4.13
N VAL A 49 11.91 -0.48 -3.12
CA VAL A 49 12.95 0.41 -2.57
C VAL A 49 14.13 0.49 -3.54
N ARG A 50 14.89 1.59 -3.52
CA ARG A 50 15.98 1.83 -4.49
C ARG A 50 17.02 0.71 -4.53
N ASP A 51 17.38 0.17 -3.37
CA ASP A 51 18.33 -0.93 -3.22
C ASP A 51 17.60 -2.22 -2.84
N SER A 52 16.53 -2.54 -3.58
CA SER A 52 15.65 -3.69 -3.31
C SER A 52 16.45 -4.97 -3.14
N LEU A 53 16.19 -5.66 -2.03
CA LEU A 53 16.75 -6.98 -1.75
C LEU A 53 15.88 -8.11 -2.31
N PHE A 54 14.99 -7.82 -3.27
CA PHE A 54 14.11 -8.84 -3.82
C PHE A 54 14.91 -9.91 -4.58
N GLY A 55 14.78 -11.15 -4.15
CA GLY A 55 15.28 -12.33 -4.85
C GLY A 55 14.19 -13.38 -5.00
N THR A 56 14.00 -13.92 -6.21
CA THR A 56 12.92 -14.90 -6.47
C THR A 56 13.04 -16.19 -5.65
N ARG A 57 14.24 -16.49 -5.17
CA ARG A 57 14.61 -17.66 -4.35
C ARG A 57 14.88 -17.31 -2.88
N GLN A 58 14.77 -16.03 -2.52
CA GLN A 58 14.92 -15.58 -1.15
C GLN A 58 13.58 -15.77 -0.42
N PRO A 59 13.55 -16.47 0.72
CA PRO A 59 12.35 -16.56 1.53
C PRO A 59 11.97 -15.18 2.08
N MET A 60 10.68 -14.88 2.08
CA MET A 60 10.09 -13.71 2.74
C MET A 60 8.67 -14.03 3.23
N PHE A 61 8.10 -13.18 4.06
CA PHE A 61 6.71 -13.34 4.50
C PHE A 61 5.71 -12.89 3.43
N TRP A 62 4.71 -13.73 3.21
CA TRP A 62 3.57 -13.49 2.32
C TRP A 62 2.27 -13.61 3.11
N CYS A 63 1.28 -12.82 2.73
CA CYS A 63 -0.08 -12.96 3.23
C CYS A 63 -1.09 -13.07 2.08
N GLN A 64 -2.30 -13.49 2.42
CA GLN A 64 -3.41 -13.61 1.47
C GLN A 64 -4.12 -12.26 1.31
N ALA A 65 -4.43 -11.90 0.07
CA ALA A 65 -5.29 -10.79 -0.30
C ALA A 65 -6.38 -11.28 -1.27
N SER A 66 -7.37 -10.43 -1.52
CA SER A 66 -8.39 -10.67 -2.54
C SER A 66 -8.16 -9.74 -3.72
N GLU A 67 -8.14 -10.28 -4.93
CA GLU A 67 -8.08 -9.51 -6.16
C GLU A 67 -9.41 -8.77 -6.33
N TRP A 68 -9.36 -7.46 -6.58
CA TRP A 68 -10.56 -6.60 -6.54
C TRP A 68 -11.59 -6.95 -7.61
N SER A 69 -11.14 -7.34 -8.80
CA SER A 69 -12.01 -7.54 -9.97
C SER A 69 -12.66 -8.92 -10.02
N THR A 70 -11.95 -9.95 -9.56
CA THR A 70 -12.37 -11.36 -9.58
C THR A 70 -12.78 -11.88 -8.21
N GLY A 71 -12.28 -11.27 -7.14
CA GLY A 71 -12.41 -11.78 -5.77
C GLY A 71 -11.46 -12.94 -5.45
N ASP A 72 -10.57 -13.31 -6.38
CA ASP A 72 -9.68 -14.45 -6.20
C ASP A 72 -8.65 -14.21 -5.11
N ARG A 73 -8.29 -15.29 -4.44
CA ARG A 73 -7.25 -15.27 -3.42
C ARG A 73 -5.86 -15.22 -4.05
N ILE A 74 -5.12 -14.17 -3.77
CA ILE A 74 -3.77 -13.95 -4.27
C ILE A 74 -2.78 -13.77 -3.13
N TRP A 75 -1.52 -14.17 -3.36
CA TRP A 75 -0.43 -13.90 -2.43
C TRP A 75 0.19 -12.54 -2.71
N VAL A 76 0.42 -11.77 -1.66
CA VAL A 76 1.14 -10.49 -1.70
C VAL A 76 2.30 -10.50 -0.70
N PRO A 77 3.41 -9.80 -0.99
CA PRO A 77 4.48 -9.61 -0.02
C PRO A 77 3.93 -8.92 1.23
N TYR A 78 4.18 -9.47 2.41
CA TYR A 78 3.62 -8.92 3.66
C TYR A 78 4.14 -7.50 3.95
N GLU A 79 5.37 -7.19 3.55
CA GLU A 79 5.97 -5.85 3.72
C GLU A 79 5.35 -4.74 2.86
N ALA A 80 4.51 -5.10 1.89
CA ALA A 80 3.69 -4.16 1.13
C ALA A 80 2.30 -3.94 1.77
N VAL A 81 2.01 -4.58 2.92
CA VAL A 81 0.70 -4.56 3.59
C VAL A 81 0.74 -3.88 4.96
N TYR A 82 1.80 -4.08 5.74
CA TYR A 82 1.95 -3.43 7.04
C TYR A 82 2.60 -2.03 6.95
N ALA A 83 2.50 -1.25 8.03
CA ALA A 83 3.09 0.09 8.16
C ALA A 83 4.12 0.22 9.30
N ASP A 84 4.44 -0.86 10.03
CA ASP A 84 5.52 -0.88 11.02
C ASP A 84 6.90 -0.69 10.37
N THR A 85 7.56 0.44 10.69
CA THR A 85 8.89 0.79 10.17
C THR A 85 10.01 0.57 11.19
N THR A 86 9.73 -0.10 12.31
CA THR A 86 10.70 -0.36 13.37
C THR A 86 11.85 -1.28 12.92
N VAL A 87 12.95 -1.24 13.68
CA VAL A 87 14.14 -2.07 13.45
C VAL A 87 14.45 -2.93 14.68
N PRO A 88 14.91 -4.18 14.52
CA PRO A 88 15.22 -4.87 13.27
C PRO A 88 13.97 -5.27 12.47
N ARG A 89 14.08 -5.27 11.14
CA ARG A 89 12.99 -5.68 10.23
C ARG A 89 12.78 -7.19 10.26
N LEU A 90 11.62 -7.63 9.76
CA LEU A 90 11.35 -9.06 9.56
C LEU A 90 12.35 -9.70 8.58
N GLU A 91 12.54 -11.01 8.72
CA GLU A 91 13.39 -11.79 7.83
C GLU A 91 12.87 -11.71 6.38
N GLY A 92 13.79 -11.49 5.44
CA GLY A 92 13.47 -11.38 4.03
C GLY A 92 12.86 -10.02 3.61
N SER A 93 12.68 -9.08 4.54
CA SER A 93 12.21 -7.72 4.24
C SER A 93 13.30 -6.84 3.62
N GLY A 94 12.88 -5.70 3.07
CA GLY A 94 13.72 -4.72 2.37
C GLY A 94 13.64 -4.83 0.85
N ALA A 95 12.62 -5.52 0.31
CA ALA A 95 12.40 -5.60 -1.12
C ALA A 95 11.41 -4.53 -1.62
N PHE A 96 10.31 -4.33 -0.90
CA PHE A 96 9.22 -3.41 -1.25
C PHE A 96 9.09 -2.25 -0.27
N LEU A 97 8.47 -1.15 -0.74
CA LEU A 97 8.25 0.04 0.07
C LEU A 97 7.13 -0.20 1.10
N THR A 98 7.49 -0.15 2.38
CA THR A 98 6.52 -0.05 3.49
C THR A 98 6.00 1.40 3.56
N SER A 99 4.69 1.59 3.35
CA SER A 99 4.05 2.91 3.37
C SER A 99 2.60 2.80 3.83
N THR A 100 1.95 3.93 4.07
CA THR A 100 0.51 3.99 4.37
C THR A 100 -0.36 4.15 3.12
N ASN A 101 0.23 4.14 1.92
CA ASN A 101 -0.53 4.36 0.69
C ASN A 101 -1.63 3.30 0.52
N GLY A 102 -2.87 3.76 0.37
CA GLY A 102 -4.02 2.88 0.15
C GLY A 102 -4.51 2.17 1.42
N LEU A 103 -4.04 2.56 2.60
CA LEU A 103 -4.73 2.25 3.84
C LEU A 103 -5.92 3.19 4.00
N ALA A 104 -6.98 2.69 4.65
CA ALA A 104 -8.15 3.49 4.96
C ALA A 104 -8.98 2.80 6.05
N ALA A 105 -9.49 3.60 6.99
CA ALA A 105 -10.60 3.20 7.86
C ALA A 105 -11.94 3.77 7.37
N GLY A 106 -13.03 3.03 7.62
CA GLY A 106 -14.40 3.43 7.27
C GLY A 106 -15.43 2.69 8.12
N ASN A 107 -16.68 3.15 8.09
CA ASN A 107 -17.79 2.49 8.79
C ASN A 107 -18.26 1.22 8.05
N SER A 108 -17.92 1.10 6.76
CA SER A 108 -18.08 -0.11 5.97
C SER A 108 -16.83 -0.39 5.13
N PHE A 109 -16.73 -1.60 4.59
CA PHE A 109 -15.65 -1.95 3.67
C PHE A 109 -15.65 -1.06 2.43
N GLU A 110 -16.81 -0.76 1.86
CA GLU A 110 -16.96 0.08 0.67
C GLU A 110 -16.51 1.51 0.92
N GLU A 111 -16.81 2.07 2.09
CA GLU A 111 -16.33 3.41 2.49
C GLU A 111 -14.81 3.44 2.60
N ALA A 112 -14.22 2.45 3.31
CA ALA A 112 -12.78 2.33 3.45
C ALA A 112 -12.10 2.13 2.09
N ALA A 113 -12.58 1.18 1.27
CA ALA A 113 -12.02 0.90 -0.05
C ALA A 113 -12.10 2.11 -0.99
N THR A 114 -13.21 2.85 -0.96
CA THR A 114 -13.35 4.08 -1.76
C THR A 114 -12.34 5.14 -1.32
N HIS A 115 -12.16 5.32 -0.01
CA HIS A 115 -11.20 6.28 0.53
C HIS A 115 -9.75 5.91 0.16
N ALA A 116 -9.38 4.64 0.34
CA ALA A 116 -8.07 4.12 -0.07
C ALA A 116 -7.79 4.35 -1.56
N LEU A 117 -8.78 4.11 -2.43
CA LEU A 117 -8.64 4.34 -3.87
C LEU A 117 -8.46 5.82 -4.21
N TYR A 118 -9.21 6.70 -3.57
CA TYR A 118 -9.05 8.15 -3.78
C TYR A 118 -7.70 8.65 -3.30
N GLU A 119 -7.20 8.16 -2.17
CA GLU A 119 -5.86 8.50 -1.71
C GLU A 119 -4.79 8.03 -2.73
N LEU A 120 -4.92 6.82 -3.28
CA LEU A 120 -3.98 6.33 -4.29
C LEU A 120 -3.99 7.20 -5.55
N VAL A 121 -5.17 7.59 -6.05
CA VAL A 121 -5.31 8.50 -7.20
C VAL A 121 -4.70 9.87 -6.89
N GLU A 122 -4.94 10.41 -5.69
CA GLU A 122 -4.36 11.69 -5.25
C GLU A 122 -2.83 11.63 -5.21
N ARG A 123 -2.26 10.57 -4.59
CA ARG A 123 -0.82 10.40 -4.46
C ARG A 123 -0.13 10.19 -5.81
N ASP A 124 -0.74 9.42 -6.72
CA ASP A 124 -0.23 9.26 -8.08
C ASP A 124 -0.21 10.59 -8.83
N ALA A 125 -1.32 11.34 -8.81
CA ALA A 125 -1.41 12.66 -9.42
C ALA A 125 -0.38 13.64 -8.83
N LEU A 126 -0.18 13.62 -7.51
CA LEU A 126 0.82 14.44 -6.84
C LEU A 126 2.25 14.04 -7.23
N ALA A 127 2.55 12.75 -7.31
CA ALA A 127 3.86 12.25 -7.73
C ALA A 127 4.18 12.70 -9.18
N LEU A 128 3.22 12.57 -10.09
CA LEU A 128 3.36 13.05 -11.47
C LEU A 128 3.56 14.56 -11.54
N PHE A 129 2.78 15.32 -10.77
CA PHE A 129 2.92 16.78 -10.69
C PHE A 129 4.30 17.21 -10.17
N GLN A 130 4.87 16.47 -9.21
CA GLN A 130 6.22 16.73 -8.70
C GLN A 130 7.32 16.41 -9.73
N LEU A 131 7.06 15.56 -10.71
CA LEU A 131 8.01 15.27 -11.79
C LEU A 131 7.95 16.27 -12.95
N TRP A 132 6.85 17.02 -13.08
CA TRP A 132 6.73 18.08 -14.08
C TRP A 132 7.77 19.19 -13.87
N SER A 133 8.26 19.73 -14.98
CA SER A 133 9.01 20.97 -15.04
C SER A 133 8.17 22.17 -14.59
N GLU A 134 8.83 23.28 -14.26
CA GLU A 134 8.13 24.51 -13.84
C GLU A 134 7.15 25.03 -14.93
N ALA A 135 7.51 24.91 -16.21
CA ALA A 135 6.67 25.30 -17.33
C ALA A 135 5.40 24.43 -17.43
N GLU A 136 5.54 23.11 -17.28
CA GLU A 136 4.41 22.16 -17.29
C GLU A 136 3.47 22.41 -16.11
N ARG A 137 4.01 22.62 -14.90
CA ARG A 137 3.20 22.97 -13.73
C ARG A 137 2.46 24.29 -13.90
N HIS A 138 3.07 25.27 -14.57
CA HIS A 138 2.42 26.55 -14.85
C HIS A 138 1.27 26.40 -15.85
N ALA A 139 1.47 25.59 -16.91
CA ALA A 139 0.46 25.30 -17.92
C ALA A 139 -0.72 24.46 -17.38
N GLY A 140 -0.46 23.57 -16.42
CA GLY A 140 -1.48 22.74 -15.76
C GLY A 140 -2.28 23.44 -14.66
N ARG A 141 -2.09 24.75 -14.42
CA ARG A 141 -2.83 25.48 -13.39
C ARG A 141 -4.31 25.61 -13.77
N VAL A 142 -5.17 24.93 -13.03
CA VAL A 142 -6.60 25.20 -13.04
C VAL A 142 -6.88 26.30 -12.02
N ILE A 143 -7.24 27.49 -12.50
CA ILE A 143 -7.72 28.56 -11.62
C ILE A 143 -9.18 28.27 -11.30
N VAL A 144 -9.44 27.79 -10.08
CA VAL A 144 -10.79 27.65 -9.57
C VAL A 144 -11.22 29.02 -9.01
N SER A 145 -12.08 29.73 -9.75
CA SER A 145 -12.73 30.94 -9.21
C SER A 145 -13.86 30.49 -8.28
N THR A 146 -13.86 31.03 -7.06
CA THR A 146 -14.93 30.81 -6.05
C THR A 146 -15.80 32.05 -5.96
#